data_AF-A0A5B0LM76-F1
#
_entry.id   AF-A0A5B0LM76-F1
#
_cell.length_a   1.000
_cell.length_b   1.000
_cell.length_c   1.000
_cell.angle_alpha   90.00
_cell.angle_beta   90.00
_cell.angle_gamma   90.00
#
_symmetry.space_group_name_H-M   'P 1'
#
loop_
_entity.id
_entity.type
_entity.pdbx_description
1 polymer ?
#
loop_
_entity_poly.entity_id
_entity_poly.type
_entity_poly.pdbx_seq_one_letter_code
_entity_poly.pdbx_strand_id
1 'polypeptide(L)'
;MQLPDWIETECQPNSNHPYHDLSRHIQPFGSRTMASSIFKQALPSAVREIRLHFSPTQANPVKSFIQSNYSSIKSSNPDLPFLFRESSIGTPARAIVRFEYGIEKQVSLEQAKSSTEIESLLSNLIQSKN
;
A
#
# COMPACT_ATOMS: atom_id res chain seq x y z
N MET A 1 30.50 -31.25 -38.53
CA MET A 1 29.90 -32.23 -37.60
C MET A 1 31.00 -32.63 -36.63
N GLN A 2 30.90 -32.22 -35.36
CA GLN A 2 31.52 -32.89 -34.21
C GLN A 2 31.04 -32.14 -32.94
N LEU A 3 30.04 -32.69 -32.24
CA LEU A 3 29.88 -32.49 -30.79
C LEU A 3 30.93 -33.39 -30.11
N PRO A 4 31.49 -33.04 -28.95
CA PRO A 4 30.93 -33.47 -27.64
C PRO A 4 31.29 -32.45 -26.52
N ASP A 5 31.09 -32.61 -25.22
CA ASP A 5 30.98 -33.78 -24.36
C ASP A 5 30.27 -33.34 -23.07
N TRP A 6 29.07 -33.87 -22.86
CA TRP A 6 28.41 -33.94 -21.57
C TRP A 6 29.09 -35.09 -20.82
N ILE A 7 29.56 -34.87 -19.58
CA ILE A 7 29.37 -35.76 -18.39
C ILE A 7 30.46 -35.62 -17.32
N GLU A 8 29.98 -35.45 -16.08
CA GLU A 8 30.55 -35.81 -14.76
C GLU A 8 31.94 -35.23 -14.41
N THR A 9 32.25 -34.80 -13.20
CA THR A 9 31.99 -35.32 -11.84
C THR A 9 32.50 -34.16 -10.95
N GLU A 10 31.97 -33.81 -9.77
CA GLU A 10 31.99 -34.59 -8.55
C GLU A 10 31.30 -33.78 -7.46
N CYS A 11 30.40 -34.44 -6.75
CA CYS A 11 29.88 -34.03 -5.46
C CYS A 11 30.89 -34.51 -4.40
N GLN A 12 31.48 -33.61 -3.60
CA GLN A 12 32.26 -34.00 -2.43
C GLN A 12 31.79 -33.15 -1.23
N PRO A 13 31.15 -33.77 -0.21
CA PRO A 13 30.84 -33.12 1.05
C PRO A 13 32.08 -33.17 1.95
N ASN A 14 32.56 -32.02 2.44
CA ASN A 14 33.53 -32.01 3.53
C ASN A 14 32.89 -31.49 4.82
N SER A 15 33.08 -32.30 5.84
CA SER A 15 32.64 -32.19 7.21
C SER A 15 33.82 -31.79 8.10
N ASN A 16 33.60 -30.85 9.03
CA ASN A 16 34.14 -30.76 10.40
C ASN A 16 34.46 -29.32 10.83
N HIS A 17 33.77 -28.80 11.86
CA HIS A 17 34.33 -28.44 13.18
C HIS A 17 33.30 -27.67 14.06
N PRO A 18 33.48 -27.57 15.39
CA PRO A 18 32.45 -27.83 16.39
C PRO A 18 32.07 -26.59 17.22
N TYR A 19 31.11 -26.82 18.12
CA TYR A 19 30.57 -25.96 19.18
C TYR A 19 31.51 -24.92 19.82
N HIS A 20 31.06 -23.66 19.84
CA HIS A 20 31.21 -22.66 20.91
C HIS A 20 29.95 -21.78 20.87
N ASP A 21 28.97 -22.03 21.73
CA ASP A 21 28.79 -21.44 23.07
C ASP A 21 28.05 -20.08 23.08
N LEU A 22 26.83 -20.18 23.59
CA LEU A 22 25.93 -19.23 24.23
C LEU A 22 26.34 -17.74 24.29
N SER A 23 25.63 -16.92 23.51
CA SER A 23 25.17 -15.62 24.00
C SER A 23 23.79 -15.31 23.44
N ARG A 24 22.79 -15.45 24.33
CA ARG A 24 21.41 -15.01 24.15
C ARG A 24 21.40 -13.51 23.91
N HIS A 25 21.36 -13.10 22.65
CA HIS A 25 20.88 -11.77 22.30
C HIS A 25 19.36 -11.88 22.12
N ILE A 26 18.63 -11.71 23.23
CA ILE A 26 17.19 -11.44 23.20
C ILE A 26 17.04 -10.13 22.44
N GLN A 27 16.64 -10.21 21.18
CA GLN A 27 16.17 -9.01 20.48
C GLN A 27 14.84 -8.62 21.12
N PRO A 28 14.71 -7.40 21.68
CA PRO A 28 13.41 -6.95 22.15
C PRO A 28 12.47 -6.91 20.95
N PHE A 29 11.25 -7.40 21.18
CA PHE A 29 10.07 -7.24 20.34
C PHE A 29 9.88 -5.78 19.94
N GLY A 30 10.56 -5.38 18.87
CA GLY A 30 10.24 -4.21 18.10
C GLY A 30 9.55 -4.70 16.84
N SER A 31 8.27 -5.07 16.96
CA SER A 31 7.39 -5.14 15.79
C SER A 31 7.36 -3.74 15.17
N ARG A 32 8.33 -3.46 14.31
CA ARG A 32 8.24 -2.39 13.34
C ARG A 32 7.21 -2.88 12.34
N THR A 33 5.94 -2.73 12.71
CA THR A 33 4.83 -2.93 11.79
C THR A 33 5.08 -1.93 10.67
N MET A 34 5.70 -2.39 9.58
CA MET A 34 5.55 -1.74 8.30
C MET A 34 4.05 -1.61 8.15
N ALA A 35 3.52 -0.39 8.23
CA ALA A 35 2.07 -0.17 8.15
C ALA A 35 1.65 -0.75 6.81
N SER A 36 1.07 -1.95 6.85
CA SER A 36 0.51 -2.59 5.68
C SER A 36 -0.60 -1.65 5.24
N SER A 37 -0.44 -1.10 4.04
CA SER A 37 -1.44 -0.31 3.34
C SER A 37 -2.83 -0.90 3.58
N ILE A 38 -3.75 -0.19 4.24
CA ILE A 38 -5.10 -0.71 4.56
C ILE A 38 -5.90 -1.07 3.30
N PHE A 39 -5.41 -0.61 2.15
CA PHE A 39 -5.93 -0.85 0.81
C PHE A 39 -5.61 -2.25 0.24
N LYS A 40 -4.73 -3.01 0.91
CA LYS A 40 -4.45 -4.42 0.58
C LYS A 40 -5.39 -5.40 1.30
N GLN A 41 -6.24 -4.89 2.18
CA GLN A 41 -7.22 -5.67 2.94
C GLN A 41 -8.63 -5.13 2.68
N ALA A 42 -9.64 -5.85 3.18
CA ALA A 42 -11.01 -5.35 3.17
C ALA A 42 -11.10 -4.04 3.97
N LEU A 43 -11.70 -3.02 3.35
CA LEU A 43 -12.00 -1.77 4.02
C LEU A 43 -13.18 -1.98 4.99
N PRO A 44 -13.32 -1.13 6.02
CA PRO A 44 -14.47 -1.22 6.92
C PRO A 44 -15.79 -1.15 6.13
N SER A 45 -16.75 -2.03 6.43
CA SER A 45 -18.08 -2.01 5.80
C SER A 45 -18.85 -0.70 6.00
N ALA A 46 -18.38 0.11 6.96
CA ALA A 46 -18.82 1.48 7.19
C ALA A 46 -18.54 2.40 5.99
N VAL A 47 -17.53 2.12 5.16
CA VAL A 47 -17.21 2.93 3.98
C VAL A 47 -18.14 2.54 2.83
N ARG A 48 -18.91 3.50 2.35
CA ARG A 48 -19.86 3.32 1.24
C ARG A 48 -19.34 3.86 -0.07
N GLU A 49 -18.42 4.82 -0.05
CA GLU A 49 -17.84 5.38 -1.27
C GLU A 49 -16.55 6.15 -0.97
N ILE A 50 -15.62 6.13 -1.92
CA ILE A 50 -14.41 6.96 -1.89
C ILE A 50 -14.38 7.81 -3.16
N ARG A 51 -14.23 9.13 -3.00
CA ARG A 51 -14.10 10.10 -4.08
C ARG A 51 -12.80 10.86 -3.94
N LEU A 52 -11.97 10.86 -4.98
CA LEU A 52 -10.76 11.68 -5.06
C LEU A 52 -10.97 12.80 -6.07
N HIS A 53 -10.94 14.04 -5.60
CA HIS A 53 -10.94 15.24 -6.42
C HIS A 53 -9.54 15.83 -6.40
N PHE A 54 -8.90 15.94 -7.56
CA PHE A 54 -7.54 16.48 -7.63
C PHE A 54 -7.40 17.45 -8.79
N SER A 55 -6.57 18.47 -8.60
CA SER A 55 -6.18 19.41 -9.65
C SER A 55 -5.08 18.80 -10.53
N PRO A 56 -4.84 19.31 -11.75
CA PRO A 56 -3.76 18.85 -12.61
C PRO A 56 -2.38 18.90 -11.94
N THR A 57 -2.16 19.86 -11.03
CA THR A 57 -0.92 19.97 -10.24
C THR A 57 -0.68 18.77 -9.32
N GLN A 58 -1.75 18.21 -8.76
CA GLN A 58 -1.74 17.05 -7.86
C GLN A 58 -2.00 15.73 -8.59
N ALA A 59 -2.16 15.76 -9.92
CA ALA A 59 -2.51 14.59 -10.71
C ALA A 59 -1.40 13.53 -10.69
N ASN A 60 -0.12 13.91 -10.71
CA ASN A 60 1.00 12.95 -10.70
C ASN A 60 1.00 12.02 -9.46
N PRO A 61 1.07 12.54 -8.23
CA PRO A 61 1.09 11.68 -7.05
C PRO A 61 -0.22 10.89 -6.88
N VAL A 62 -1.37 11.48 -7.24
CA VAL A 62 -2.67 10.78 -7.20
C VAL A 62 -2.74 9.65 -8.23
N LYS A 63 -2.37 9.89 -9.49
CA LYS A 63 -2.36 8.85 -10.55
C LYS A 63 -1.42 7.70 -10.18
N SER A 64 -0.25 7.99 -9.61
CA SER A 64 0.69 6.96 -9.14
C SER A 64 0.12 6.12 -7.99
N PHE A 65 -0.56 6.76 -7.03
CA PHE A 65 -1.27 6.07 -5.96
C PHE A 65 -2.35 5.12 -6.51
N ILE A 66 -3.14 5.60 -7.49
CA ILE A 66 -4.20 4.81 -8.12
C ILE A 66 -3.63 3.59 -8.82
N GLN A 67 -2.62 3.77 -9.67
CA GLN A 67 -2.01 2.67 -10.42
C GLN A 67 -1.48 1.56 -9.50
N SER A 68 -0.88 1.92 -8.38
CA SER A 68 -0.30 0.96 -7.43
C SER A 68 -1.35 0.26 -6.55
N ASN A 69 -2.41 0.98 -6.14
CA ASN A 69 -3.33 0.49 -5.11
C ASN A 69 -4.68 -0.01 -5.65
N TYR A 70 -5.14 0.51 -6.79
CA TYR A 70 -6.50 0.27 -7.29
C TYR A 70 -6.83 -1.21 -7.48
N SER A 71 -5.88 -1.99 -8.02
CA SER A 71 -6.08 -3.44 -8.20
C SER A 71 -6.31 -4.16 -6.86
N SER A 72 -5.54 -3.81 -5.83
CA SER A 72 -5.66 -4.39 -4.50
C SER A 72 -6.98 -4.00 -3.84
N ILE A 73 -7.34 -2.71 -3.93
CA ILE A 73 -8.59 -2.17 -3.36
C ILE A 73 -9.80 -2.86 -3.97
N LYS A 74 -9.83 -3.00 -5.31
CA LYS A 74 -10.97 -3.56 -6.02
C LYS A 74 -11.09 -5.07 -5.81
N SER A 75 -9.96 -5.77 -5.66
CA SER A 75 -9.93 -7.19 -5.31
C SER A 75 -10.53 -7.45 -3.93
N SER A 76 -10.17 -6.64 -2.93
CA SER A 76 -10.71 -6.78 -1.57
C SER A 76 -12.11 -6.20 -1.39
N ASN A 77 -12.53 -5.24 -2.24
CA ASN A 77 -13.79 -4.52 -2.11
C ASN A 77 -14.46 -4.32 -3.50
N PRO A 78 -15.02 -5.39 -4.10
CA PRO A 78 -15.60 -5.32 -5.45
C PRO A 78 -16.79 -4.36 -5.53
N ASP A 79 -17.65 -4.32 -4.49
CA ASP A 79 -18.85 -3.48 -4.43
C ASP A 79 -18.57 -2.01 -4.08
N LEU A 80 -17.35 -1.66 -3.66
CA LEU A 80 -17.03 -0.30 -3.23
C LEU A 80 -16.81 0.62 -4.45
N PRO A 81 -17.62 1.69 -4.60
CA PRO A 81 -17.40 2.69 -5.64
C PRO A 81 -16.21 3.57 -5.27
N PHE A 82 -15.21 3.57 -6.16
CA PHE A 82 -14.04 4.42 -6.06
C PHE A 82 -14.03 5.38 -7.26
N LEU A 83 -14.30 6.65 -7.00
CA LEU A 83 -14.46 7.69 -8.01
C LEU A 83 -13.25 8.61 -8.04
N PHE A 84 -12.73 8.89 -9.23
CA PHE A 84 -11.64 9.83 -9.44
C PHE A 84 -12.13 10.94 -10.35
N ARG A 85 -12.02 12.20 -9.93
CA ARG A 85 -12.34 13.35 -10.75
C ARG A 85 -11.14 14.27 -10.80
N GLU A 86 -10.61 14.45 -12.00
CA GLU A 86 -9.69 15.53 -12.30
C GLU A 86 -10.53 16.81 -12.40
N SER A 87 -10.27 17.75 -11.49
CA SER A 87 -11.00 19.02 -11.42
C SER A 87 -10.29 20.10 -12.23
N SER A 88 -11.04 21.17 -12.53
CA SER A 88 -10.49 22.35 -13.20
C SER A 88 -9.47 23.08 -12.32
N ILE A 89 -8.60 23.83 -12.99
CA ILE A 89 -7.61 24.70 -12.35
C ILE A 89 -8.31 25.62 -11.33
N GLY A 90 -7.75 25.70 -10.12
CA GLY A 90 -8.31 26.49 -9.01
C GLY A 90 -9.24 25.73 -8.05
N THR A 91 -9.56 24.46 -8.30
CA THR A 91 -10.20 23.61 -7.26
C THR A 91 -9.15 22.96 -6.38
N PRO A 92 -9.23 23.07 -5.04
CA PRO A 92 -8.29 22.43 -4.14
C PRO A 92 -8.42 20.90 -4.20
N ALA A 93 -7.28 20.21 -4.17
CA ALA A 93 -7.27 18.76 -4.16
C ALA A 93 -7.78 18.22 -2.81
N ARG A 94 -8.75 17.30 -2.84
CA ARG A 94 -9.39 16.71 -1.65
C ARG A 94 -9.75 15.25 -1.89
N ALA A 95 -9.58 14.44 -0.84
CA ALA A 95 -10.17 13.12 -0.76
C ALA A 95 -11.44 13.18 0.10
N ILE A 96 -12.50 12.55 -0.36
CA ILE A 96 -13.80 12.50 0.30
C ILE A 96 -14.15 11.01 0.48
N VAL A 97 -14.57 10.65 1.67
CA VAL A 97 -15.02 9.30 2.01
C VAL A 97 -16.42 9.41 2.59
N ARG A 98 -17.37 8.72 1.96
CA ARG A 98 -18.73 8.61 2.45
C ARG A 98 -18.86 7.34 3.27
N PHE A 99 -19.33 7.50 4.49
CA PHE A 99 -19.61 6.42 5.41
C PHE A 99 -21.11 6.08 5.42
N GLU A 100 -21.45 5.07 6.22
CA GLU A 100 -22.82 4.76 6.60
C GLU A 100 -23.52 5.96 7.26
N TYR A 101 -24.85 5.92 7.26
CA TYR A 101 -25.70 6.96 7.83
C TYR A 101 -25.54 8.36 7.20
N GLY A 102 -24.93 8.45 6.02
CA GLY A 102 -24.78 9.72 5.28
C GLY A 102 -23.66 10.61 5.81
N ILE A 103 -22.73 10.08 6.63
CA ILE A 103 -21.60 10.84 7.14
C ILE A 103 -20.54 10.95 6.05
N GLU A 104 -20.16 12.17 5.67
CA GLU A 104 -19.08 12.43 4.71
C GLU A 104 -17.88 13.06 5.43
N LYS A 105 -16.71 12.45 5.31
CA LYS A 105 -15.45 13.05 5.78
C LYS A 105 -14.59 13.43 4.59
N GLN A 106 -13.85 14.53 4.72
CA GLN A 106 -12.94 14.98 3.68
C GLN A 106 -11.59 15.39 4.26
N VAL A 107 -10.53 15.25 3.47
CA VAL A 107 -9.18 15.70 3.80
C VAL A 107 -8.56 16.40 2.59
N SER A 108 -7.84 17.49 2.83
CA SER A 108 -7.11 18.21 1.80
C SER A 108 -5.86 17.43 1.37
N LEU A 109 -5.70 17.24 0.06
CA LEU A 109 -4.52 16.63 -0.56
C LEU A 109 -3.52 17.66 -1.08
N GLU A 110 -3.79 18.95 -0.90
CA GLU A 110 -2.94 20.06 -1.36
C GLU A 110 -1.49 19.95 -0.86
N GLN A 111 -1.29 19.44 0.36
CA GLN A 111 0.03 19.31 0.99
C GLN A 111 0.75 18.02 0.62
N ALA A 112 0.04 17.02 0.10
CA ALA A 112 0.62 15.75 -0.25
C ALA A 112 1.45 15.90 -1.53
N LYS A 113 2.73 15.52 -1.47
CA LYS A 113 3.63 15.56 -2.63
C LYS A 113 3.95 14.16 -3.17
N SER A 114 3.65 13.13 -2.38
CA SER A 114 3.91 11.74 -2.72
C SER A 114 2.65 10.87 -2.61
N SER A 115 2.62 9.78 -3.38
CA SER A 115 1.55 8.76 -3.31
C SER A 115 1.41 8.16 -1.91
N THR A 116 2.52 8.00 -1.18
CA THR A 116 2.54 7.48 0.19
C THR A 116 1.86 8.42 1.18
N GLU A 117 1.98 9.74 0.98
CA GLU A 117 1.30 10.72 1.83
C GLU A 117 -0.20 10.70 1.60
N ILE A 118 -0.63 10.62 0.34
CA ILE A 118 -2.05 10.48 -0.03
C ILE A 118 -2.63 9.22 0.61
N GLU A 119 -1.89 8.11 0.52
CA GLU A 119 -2.27 6.84 1.14
C GLU A 119 -2.44 6.98 2.65
N SER A 120 -1.48 7.63 3.32
CA SER A 120 -1.53 7.84 4.78
C SER A 120 -2.72 8.73 5.18
N LEU A 121 -2.95 9.84 4.48
CA LEU A 121 -4.07 10.75 4.73
C LEU A 121 -5.42 10.04 4.53
N LEU A 122 -5.57 9.30 3.43
CA LEU A 122 -6.80 8.55 3.16
C LEU A 122 -6.99 7.42 4.17
N SER A 123 -5.91 6.73 4.56
CA SER A 123 -5.95 5.70 5.59
C SER A 123 -6.39 6.24 6.94
N ASN A 124 -5.89 7.42 7.31
CA ASN A 124 -6.29 8.11 8.54
C ASN A 124 -7.77 8.52 8.47
N LEU A 125 -8.22 9.03 7.32
CA LEU A 125 -9.60 9.44 7.11
C LEU A 125 -10.58 8.26 7.29
N ILE A 126 -10.22 7.08 6.78
CA ILE A 126 -11.02 5.85 6.89
C ILE A 126 -11.00 5.28 8.31
N GLN A 127 -9.85 5.30 8.97
CA GLN A 127 -9.67 4.75 10.32
C GLN A 127 -10.13 5.69 11.43
N SER A 128 -10.33 6.98 11.13
CA SER A 128 -10.83 7.97 12.06
C SER A 128 -12.21 7.53 12.57
N LYS A 129 -12.21 6.86 13.73
CA LYS A 129 -13.41 6.49 14.47
C LYS A 129 -14.15 7.76 14.86
N ASN A 130 -15.47 7.71 14.68
CA ASN A 130 -16.36 8.76 15.13
C ASN A 130 -16.79 8.55 16.58
#